data_AF-U9UCT4-F1
#
_entry.id   AF-U9UCT4-F1
#
_cell.length_a   1.000
_cell.length_b   1.000
_cell.length_c   1.000
_cell.angle_alpha   90.00
_cell.angle_beta   90.00
_cell.angle_gamma   90.00
#
_symmetry.space_group_name_H-M   'P 1'
#
loop_
_entity.id
_entity.type
_entity.pdbx_description
1 polymer ?
#
loop_
_entity_poly.entity_id
_entity_poly.type
_entity_poly.pdbx_seq_one_letter_code
_entity_poly.pdbx_strand_id
1 'polypeptide(L)'
;MSDKHTNCTIDQLIDEVIEQVDLNLSYPDKYKWVLDNTKHLDNLITRKKVSVRLRRFEQNAQNVQNAQAAQNAQNVQNVQAAQNAQNVQNVQAAQNAQN
;
A
#
# COMPACT_ATOMS: atom_id res chain seq x y z
N MET A 1 -1.64 35.30 13.75
CA MET A 1 -1.00 34.00 13.49
C MET A 1 -1.87 32.97 14.17
N SER A 2 -2.66 32.24 13.39
CA SER A 2 -3.64 31.29 13.93
C SER A 2 -2.89 30.03 14.31
N ASP A 3 -2.66 29.82 15.60
CA ASP A 3 -2.20 28.54 16.11
C ASP A 3 -3.25 27.50 15.76
N LYS A 4 -3.03 26.82 14.64
CA LYS A 4 -3.63 25.53 14.32
C LYS A 4 -3.06 24.50 15.29
N HIS A 5 -3.24 24.71 16.59
CA HIS A 5 -3.34 23.62 17.54
C HIS A 5 -4.68 22.95 17.22
N THR A 6 -4.68 22.20 16.12
CA THR A 6 -5.71 21.24 15.78
C THR A 6 -5.94 20.45 17.05
N ASN A 7 -7.17 20.46 17.57
CA ASN A 7 -7.58 19.61 18.68
C ASN A 7 -7.30 18.16 18.28
N CYS A 8 -6.11 17.68 18.61
CA CYS A 8 -5.64 16.36 18.20
C CYS A 8 -6.40 15.37 19.08
N THR A 9 -7.32 14.65 18.45
CA THR A 9 -8.02 13.56 19.13
C THR A 9 -7.04 12.44 19.41
N ILE A 10 -7.22 11.70 20.51
CA ILE A 10 -6.45 10.47 20.81
C ILE A 10 -6.39 9.53 19.61
N ASP A 11 -7.43 9.58 18.79
CA ASP A 11 -7.59 8.84 17.56
C ASP A 11 -6.57 9.22 16.47
N GLN A 12 -6.33 10.51 16.27
CA GLN A 12 -5.32 11.01 15.33
C GLN A 12 -3.91 10.66 15.79
N LEU A 13 -3.63 10.75 17.10
CA LEU A 13 -2.32 10.36 17.64
C LEU A 13 -2.04 8.87 17.44
N ILE A 14 -3.05 8.00 17.54
CA ILE A 14 -2.86 6.56 17.25
C ILE A 14 -2.57 6.35 15.77
N ASP A 15 -3.29 7.03 14.89
CA ASP A 15 -3.10 6.90 13.45
C ASP A 15 -1.69 7.40 13.04
N GLU A 16 -1.22 8.52 13.60
CA GLU A 16 0.14 9.04 13.40
C GLU A 16 1.25 8.08 13.87
N VAL A 17 1.03 7.38 15.00
CA VAL A 17 1.98 6.35 15.47
C VAL A 17 1.95 5.13 14.55
N ILE A 18 0.76 4.69 14.13
CA ILE A 18 0.62 3.52 13.25
C ILE A 18 1.27 3.76 11.87
N GLU A 19 1.22 4.99 11.34
CA GLU A 19 1.86 5.34 10.08
C GLU A 19 3.40 5.21 10.10
N GLN A 20 4.01 5.25 11.28
CA GLN A 20 5.46 5.08 11.47
C GLN A 20 5.89 3.62 11.63
N VAL A 21 4.94 2.68 11.63
CA VAL A 21 5.22 1.25 11.80
C VAL A 21 5.99 0.70 10.59
N ASP A 22 7.11 0.02 10.87
CA ASP A 22 7.81 -0.75 9.83
C ASP A 22 6.91 -1.89 9.31
N LEU A 23 6.59 -1.80 8.02
CA LEU A 23 5.70 -2.74 7.34
C LEU A 23 6.30 -4.16 7.24
N ASN A 24 7.62 -4.31 7.38
CA ASN A 24 8.31 -5.60 7.31
C ASN A 24 8.21 -6.43 8.60
N LEU A 25 7.76 -5.82 9.71
CA LEU A 25 7.62 -6.52 10.98
C LEU A 25 6.40 -7.45 11.00
N SER A 26 6.45 -8.47 11.87
CA SER A 26 5.31 -9.34 12.13
C SER A 26 4.19 -8.57 12.84
N TYR A 27 2.93 -8.95 12.63
CA TYR A 27 1.79 -8.29 13.30
C TYR A 27 1.95 -8.21 14.84
N PRO A 28 2.39 -9.27 15.55
CA PRO A 28 2.69 -9.18 16.98
C PRO A 28 3.73 -8.11 17.32
N ASP A 29 4.80 -7.98 16.53
CA ASP A 29 5.88 -7.01 16.78
C ASP A 29 5.41 -5.58 16.51
N LYS A 30 4.65 -5.37 15.42
CA LYS A 30 4.01 -4.10 15.10
C LYS A 30 3.05 -3.68 16.23
N TYR A 31 2.21 -4.61 16.67
CA TYR A 31 1.25 -4.36 17.74
C TYR A 31 1.94 -3.99 19.04
N LYS A 32 3.02 -4.71 19.40
CA LYS A 32 3.83 -4.40 20.58
C LYS A 32 4.50 -3.03 20.45
N TRP A 33 5.08 -2.72 19.29
CA TRP A 33 5.72 -1.43 19.03
C TRP A 33 4.72 -0.26 19.16
N VAL A 34 3.51 -0.39 18.62
CA VAL A 34 2.48 0.66 18.74
C VAL A 34 2.08 0.85 20.22
N LEU A 35 1.94 -0.24 20.98
CA LEU A 35 1.66 -0.14 22.42
C LEU A 35 2.79 0.57 23.18
N ASP A 36 4.05 0.22 22.90
CA ASP A 36 5.20 0.82 23.57
C ASP A 36 5.32 2.33 23.29
N ASN A 37 4.95 2.77 22.07
CA ASN A 37 4.95 4.18 21.67
C ASN A 37 3.68 4.94 22.11
N THR A 38 2.59 4.23 22.39
CA THR A 38 1.33 4.82 22.87
C THR A 38 1.12 4.68 24.38
N LYS A 39 2.07 4.07 25.12
CA LYS A 39 1.95 3.80 26.58
C LYS A 39 1.62 5.04 27.43
N HIS A 40 2.04 6.22 27.00
CA HIS A 40 1.74 7.48 27.70
C HIS A 40 0.26 7.89 27.60
N LEU A 41 -0.50 7.20 26.75
CA LEU A 41 -1.92 7.40 26.49
C LEU A 41 -2.77 6.29 27.15
N ASP A 42 -2.19 5.44 28.00
CA ASP A 42 -2.77 4.19 28.55
C ASP A 42 -4.17 4.35 29.18
N ASN A 43 -4.50 5.52 29.76
CA ASN A 43 -5.83 5.77 30.34
C ASN A 43 -6.92 6.10 29.29
N LEU A 44 -6.50 6.43 28.07
CA LEU A 44 -7.35 6.91 26.98
C LEU A 44 -7.38 5.93 25.79
N ILE A 45 -6.47 4.96 25.78
CA ILE A 45 -6.31 3.98 24.70
C ILE A 45 -6.55 2.57 25.23
N THR A 46 -7.49 1.86 24.61
CA THR A 46 -7.66 0.43 24.85
C THR A 46 -6.85 -0.39 23.86
N ARG A 47 -6.29 -1.52 24.32
CA ARG A 47 -5.63 -2.53 23.47
C ARG A 47 -6.47 -2.89 22.22
N LYS A 48 -7.78 -3.02 22.39
CA LYS A 48 -8.74 -3.28 21.32
C LYS A 48 -8.73 -2.18 20.24
N LYS A 49 -8.65 -0.91 20.63
CA LYS A 49 -8.61 0.23 19.70
C LYS A 49 -7.37 0.19 18.82
N VAL A 50 -6.21 -0.07 19.42
CA VAL A 50 -4.93 -0.23 18.70
C VAL A 50 -5.00 -1.39 17.72
N SER A 51 -5.50 -2.56 18.14
CA SER A 51 -5.63 -3.72 17.24
C SER A 51 -6.52 -3.44 16.03
N VAL A 52 -7.66 -2.77 16.25
CA VAL A 52 -8.60 -2.45 15.17
C VAL A 52 -7.97 -1.48 14.16
N ARG A 53 -7.32 -0.43 14.64
CA ARG A 53 -6.65 0.54 13.77
C ARG A 53 -5.49 -0.07 13.00
N LEU A 54 -4.62 -0.82 13.68
CA LEU A 54 -3.46 -1.45 13.06
C LEU A 54 -3.89 -2.42 11.95
N ARG A 55 -4.94 -3.23 12.18
CA ARG A 55 -5.49 -4.10 11.14
C ARG A 55 -6.01 -3.32 9.93
N ARG A 56 -6.69 -2.19 10.16
CA ARG A 56 -7.21 -1.35 9.07
C ARG A 56 -6.07 -0.74 8.24
N PHE A 57 -5.02 -0.29 8.92
CA PHE A 57 -3.82 0.21 8.28
C PHE A 57 -3.15 -0.85 7.39
N GLU A 58 -3.00 -2.09 7.89
CA GLU A 58 -2.45 -3.18 7.08
C GLU A 58 -3.33 -3.54 5.87
N GLN A 59 -4.65 -3.56 6.02
CA GLN A 59 -5.55 -3.78 4.88
C GLN A 59 -5.38 -2.70 3.81
N ASN A 60 -5.26 -1.44 4.21
CA ASN A 60 -5.02 -0.34 3.27
C ASN A 60 -3.66 -0.46 2.58
N ALA A 61 -2.60 -0.76 3.33
CA ALA A 61 -1.26 -0.97 2.77
C ALA A 61 -1.23 -2.13 1.77
N GLN A 62 -1.89 -3.25 2.09
CA GLN A 62 -1.99 -4.40 1.21
C GLN A 62 -2.80 -4.09 -0.06
N ASN A 63 -3.90 -3.35 0.07
CA ASN A 63 -4.73 -2.96 -1.07
C ASN A 63 -3.95 -2.09 -2.06
N VAL A 64 -3.14 -1.14 -1.56
CA VAL A 64 -2.27 -0.30 -2.40
C VAL A 64 -1.20 -1.13 -3.11
N GLN A 65 -0.52 -2.04 -2.40
CA GLN A 65 0.47 -2.94 -3.01
C GLN A 65 -0.15 -3.85 -4.09
N ASN A 66 -1.32 -4.43 -3.81
CA ASN A 66 -2.03 -5.28 -4.76
C ASN A 66 -2.46 -4.51 -6.01
N ALA A 67 -2.96 -3.29 -5.85
CA ALA A 67 -3.34 -2.43 -6.97
C ALA A 67 -2.13 -2.09 -7.86
N GLN A 68 -0.98 -1.77 -7.26
CA GLN A 68 0.25 -1.49 -8.01
C GLN A 68 0.76 -2.74 -8.74
N ALA A 69 0.72 -3.91 -8.10
CA ALA A 69 1.11 -5.17 -8.72
C ALA A 69 0.22 -5.52 -9.92
N ALA A 70 -1.10 -5.33 -9.80
CA ALA A 70 -2.05 -5.56 -10.89
C ALA A 70 -1.82 -4.61 -12.07
N GLN A 71 -1.54 -3.32 -11.82
CA GLN A 71 -1.23 -2.36 -12.89
C GLN A 71 0.07 -2.73 -13.63
N ASN A 72 1.10 -3.16 -12.89
CA ASN A 72 2.37 -3.57 -13.49
C ASN A 72 2.19 -4.83 -14.35
N ALA A 73 1.41 -5.81 -13.90
CA ALA A 73 1.11 -7.02 -14.67
C ALA A 73 0.35 -6.70 -15.97
N GLN A 74 -0.62 -5.79 -15.93
CA GLN A 74 -1.36 -5.34 -17.11
C GLN A 74 -0.45 -4.64 -18.12
N ASN A 75 0.46 -3.79 -17.66
CA ASN A 75 1.40 -3.08 -18.52
C ASN A 75 2.34 -4.06 -19.26
N VAL A 76 2.84 -5.09 -18.58
CA VAL A 76 3.69 -6.13 -19.19
C VAL A 76 2.92 -6.94 -20.25
N GLN A 77 1.68 -7.35 -19.98
CA GLN A 77 0.85 -8.04 -20.97
C GLN A 77 0.59 -7.18 -22.22
N ASN A 78 0.30 -5.89 -22.04
CA ASN A 78 0.02 -4.98 -23.16
C ASN A 78 1.25 -4.80 -24.07
N VAL A 79 2.46 -4.70 -23.50
CA VAL A 79 3.71 -4.60 -24.27
C VAL A 79 3.99 -5.88 -25.06
N GLN A 80 3.80 -7.05 -24.45
CA GLN A 80 4.00 -8.33 -25.14
C GLN A 80 3.00 -8.52 -26.30
N ALA A 81 1.73 -8.11 -26.09
CA ALA A 81 0.70 -8.19 -27.12
C ALA A 81 1.03 -7.27 -28.32
N ALA A 82 1.50 -6.05 -28.07
CA ALA A 82 1.91 -5.12 -29.11
C ALA A 82 3.12 -5.63 -29.93
N GLN A 83 4.11 -6.21 -29.27
CA GLN A 83 5.30 -6.77 -29.95
C GLN A 83 4.92 -7.97 -30.83
N ASN A 84 4.03 -8.85 -30.34
CA ASN A 84 3.57 -10.01 -31.11
C ASN A 84 2.78 -9.58 -32.35
N ALA A 85 1.92 -8.57 -32.25
CA ALA A 85 1.17 -8.03 -33.38
C ALA A 85 2.09 -7.42 -34.45
N GLN A 86 3.11 -6.66 -34.04
CA GLN A 86 4.10 -6.08 -34.96
C GLN A 86 4.90 -7.15 -35.71
N ASN A 87 5.31 -8.23 -35.02
CA ASN A 87 6.06 -9.32 -35.62
C ASN A 87 5.25 -10.05 -36.69
N VAL A 88 3.95 -10.31 -36.45
CA VAL A 88 3.06 -10.93 -37.43
C VAL A 88 2.88 -10.05 -38.68
N GLN A 89 2.73 -8.74 -38.48
CA GLN A 89 2.59 -7.78 -39.58
C GLN A 89 3.86 -7.70 -40.46
N ASN A 90 5.04 -7.70 -39.83
CA ASN A 90 6.32 -7.66 -40.53
C ASN A 90 6.57 -8.94 -41.36
N VAL A 91 6.21 -10.12 -40.83
CA VAL A 91 6.33 -11.40 -41.57
C VAL A 91 5.39 -11.43 -42.78
N GLN A 92 4.15 -10.97 -42.62
CA GLN A 92 3.19 -10.92 -43.73
C GLN A 92 3.62 -9.92 -44.82
N ALA A 93 4.18 -8.77 -44.43
CA ALA A 93 4.68 -7.77 -45.38
C ALA A 93 5.91 -8.28 -46.17
N ALA A 94 6.83 -9.00 -45.52
CA ALA A 94 7.97 -9.61 -46.20
C ALA A 94 7.55 -10.69 -47.21
N GLN A 95 6.55 -11.53 -46.86
CA GLN A 95 6.04 -12.57 -47.77
C GLN A 95 5.37 -11.99 -49.02
N ASN A 96 4.68 -10.85 -48.90
CA ASN A 96 4.01 -10.19 -50.02
C ASN A 96 4.96 -9.41 -50.93
N ALA A 97 6.13 -8.99 -50.44
CA ALA A 97 7.14 -8.27 -51.23
C ALA A 97 8.02 -9.21 -52.09
N GLN A 98 7.94 -10.52 -51.87
CA GLN A 98 8.77 -11.53 -52.53
C GLN A 98 8.02 -12.33 -53.61
N ASN A 99 6.75 -12.00 -53.87
CA ASN A 99 5.90 -12.56 -54.93
C ASN A 99 5.71 -11.56 -56.08
#